data_AF-A0A4V2BHR5-F1
#
_entry.id   AF-A0A4V2BHR5-F1
#
_cell.length_a   1.000
_cell.length_b   1.000
_cell.length_c   1.000
_cell.angle_alpha   90.00
_cell.angle_beta   90.00
_cell.angle_gamma   90.00
#
_symmetry.space_group_name_H-M   'P 1'
#
loop_
_entity.id
_entity.type
_entity.pdbx_description
1 polymer ?
#
loop_
_entity_poly.entity_id
_entity_poly.type
_entity_poly.pdbx_seq_one_letter_code
_entity_poly.pdbx_strand_id
1 'polypeptide(L)' 'MSGLYSSTRVQFTKITESYKNYVALYRLFNNGSVNGITPFSEFYWRTTYYVRYGDGDTVTRGF' A
#
# COMPACT_ATOMS: atom_id res chain seq x y z
N MET A 1 -0.14 21.57 15.51
CA MET A 1 -0.68 20.20 15.32
C MET A 1 -0.44 19.77 13.88
N SER A 2 0.71 19.15 13.63
CA SER A 2 1.03 18.48 12.35
C SER A 2 1.57 17.12 12.77
N GLY A 3 0.81 16.04 12.62
CA GLY A 3 1.34 14.75 13.09
C GLY A 3 0.55 13.51 12.73
N LEU A 4 -0.77 13.58 12.61
CA LEU A 4 -1.57 12.36 12.42
C LEU A 4 -1.62 11.87 10.97
N TYR A 5 -1.43 12.74 9.97
CA TYR A 5 -1.54 12.39 8.54
C TYR A 5 -0.30 12.73 7.70
N SER A 6 0.79 13.17 8.33
CA SER A 6 2.04 13.47 7.61
C SER A 6 2.79 12.17 7.32
N SER A 7 2.61 11.62 6.12
CA SER A 7 3.55 10.62 5.59
C SER A 7 4.76 11.36 5.04
N THR A 8 5.97 10.92 5.37
CA THR A 8 7.17 11.53 4.80
C THR A 8 7.20 11.27 3.29
N ARG A 9 7.82 12.17 2.52
CA ARG A 9 7.99 11.99 1.06
C ARG A 9 8.59 10.62 0.71
N VAL A 10 9.51 10.13 1.53
CA VAL A 10 10.13 8.81 1.39
C VAL A 10 9.11 7.68 1.56
N GLN A 11 8.24 7.74 2.58
CA GLN A 11 7.17 6.75 2.77
C GLN A 11 6.16 6.79 1.61
N PHE A 12 5.78 7.99 1.15
CA PHE A 12 4.90 8.13 0.00
C PHE A 12 5.49 7.47 -1.26
N THR A 13 6.77 7.70 -1.55
CA THR A 13 7.46 7.06 -2.67
C THR A 13 7.45 5.53 -2.54
N LYS A 14 7.80 4.99 -1.37
CA LYS A 14 7.79 3.54 -1.12
C LYS A 14 6.41 2.91 -1.35
N ILE A 15 5.34 3.52 -0.82
CA ILE A 15 3.98 3.01 -1.00
C ILE A 15 3.55 3.09 -2.47
N THR A 16 3.98 4.14 -3.18
CA THR A 16 3.73 4.28 -4.62
C THR A 16 4.41 3.16 -5.42
N GLU A 17 5.64 2.82 -5.08
CA GLU A 17 6.37 1.70 -5.70
C GLU A 17 5.69 0.36 -5.39
N SER A 18 5.29 0.11 -4.14
CA SER A 18 4.52 -1.08 -3.75
C SER A 18 3.20 -1.20 -4.51
N TYR A 19 2.49 -0.10 -4.72
CA TYR A 19 1.25 -0.11 -5.49
C TYR A 19 1.49 -0.47 -6.97
N LYS A 20 2.56 0.03 -7.59
CA LYS A 20 2.93 -0.36 -8.96
C LYS A 20 3.20 -1.85 -9.07
N ASN A 21 3.91 -2.43 -8.09
CA ASN A 21 4.17 -3.87 -8.04
C ASN A 21 2.87 -4.66 -7.85
N TYR A 22 1.98 -4.22 -6.96
CA TYR A 22 0.65 -4.81 -6.79
C TYR A 22 -0.14 -4.81 -8.11
N VAL A 23 -0.19 -3.69 -8.83
CA VAL A 23 -0.88 -3.57 -10.12
C VAL A 23 -0.28 -4.52 -11.16
N ALA A 24 1.05 -4.61 -11.22
CA ALA A 24 1.75 -5.49 -12.15
C ALA A 24 1.42 -6.98 -11.88
N LEU A 25 1.47 -7.39 -10.61
CA LEU A 25 1.12 -8.75 -10.20
C LEU A 25 -0.37 -9.04 -10.42
N TYR A 26 -1.26 -8.10 -10.08
CA TYR A 26 -2.70 -8.25 -10.31
C TYR A 26 -2.98 -8.49 -11.79
N ARG A 27 -2.37 -7.71 -12.68
CA ARG A 27 -2.49 -7.92 -14.13
C ARG A 27 -1.97 -9.29 -14.56
N LEU A 28 -0.82 -9.71 -14.04
CA LEU A 28 -0.24 -11.02 -14.36
C LEU A 28 -1.20 -12.16 -14.00
N PHE A 29 -1.83 -12.11 -12.83
CA PHE A 29 -2.77 -13.14 -12.38
C PHE A 29 -4.17 -13.03 -13.01
N ASN A 30 -4.54 -11.87 -13.55
CA ASN A 30 -5.86 -11.62 -14.13
C ASN A 30 -5.83 -11.48 -15.66
N ASN A 31 -4.91 -12.19 -16.34
CA ASN A 31 -4.78 -12.18 -17.81
C ASN A 31 -4.69 -10.76 -18.42
N GLY A 32 -3.98 -9.86 -17.75
CA GLY A 32 -3.83 -8.45 -18.14
C GLY A 32 -4.97 -7.54 -17.71
N SER A 33 -6.05 -8.08 -17.13
CA SER A 33 -7.19 -7.28 -16.65
C SER A 33 -6.84 -6.46 -15.41
N VAL A 34 -7.43 -5.27 -15.32
CA VAL A 34 -7.38 -4.39 -14.14
C VAL A 34 -8.75 -4.25 -13.47
N ASN A 35 -9.76 -4.97 -13.94
CA ASN A 35 -11.09 -4.93 -13.35
C ASN A 35 -11.02 -5.50 -11.92
N GLY A 36 -11.59 -4.77 -10.96
CA GLY A 36 -11.57 -5.16 -9.53
C GLY A 36 -10.29 -4.78 -8.79
N ILE A 37 -9.35 -4.08 -9.43
CA ILE A 37 -8.15 -3.60 -8.74
C ILE A 37 -8.49 -2.60 -7.64
N THR A 38 -7.80 -2.69 -6.50
CA THR A 38 -7.97 -1.71 -5.42
C THR A 38 -7.46 -0.33 -5.87
N PRO A 39 -8.23 0.75 -5.75
CA PRO A 39 -7.77 2.10 -6.10
C PRO A 39 -6.57 2.53 -5.25
N PHE A 40 -5.68 3.35 -5.81
CA PHE A 40 -4.48 3.83 -5.11
C PHE A 40 -4.80 4.53 -3.78
N SER A 41 -5.87 5.33 -3.73
CA SER A 41 -6.27 6.04 -2.51
C SER A 41 -6.62 5.07 -1.37
N GLU A 42 -7.34 4.00 -1.67
CA GLU A 42 -7.72 2.98 -0.70
C GLU A 42 -6.50 2.13 -0.30
N PHE A 43 -5.67 1.74 -1.27
CA PHE A 43 -4.41 1.04 -1.01
C PHE A 43 -3.52 1.87 -0.09
N TYR A 44 -3.32 3.15 -0.41
CA TYR A 44 -2.52 4.08 0.37
C TYR A 44 -3.06 4.24 1.79
N TRP A 45 -4.38 4.42 1.95
CA TRP A 45 -5.00 4.52 3.27
C TRP A 45 -4.80 3.25 4.08
N ARG A 46 -5.05 2.07 3.51
CA ARG A 46 -4.85 0.79 4.19
C ARG A 46 -3.39 0.61 4.59
N THR A 47 -2.45 0.81 3.68
CA THR A 47 -1.01 0.66 3.97
C THR A 47 -0.55 1.64 5.05
N THR A 48 -0.96 2.91 4.98
CA THR A 48 -0.56 3.91 6.00
C THR A 48 -1.24 3.65 7.35
N TYR A 49 -2.49 3.19 7.36
CA TYR A 49 -3.24 2.85 8.56
C TYR A 49 -2.65 1.61 9.26
N TYR A 50 -2.42 0.52 8.53
CA TYR A 50 -1.83 -0.71 9.10
C TYR A 50 -0.40 -0.48 9.62
N VAL A 51 0.41 0.34 8.94
CA VAL A 51 1.76 0.68 9.42
C VAL A 51 1.74 1.49 10.72
N ARG A 52 0.69 2.28 10.99
CA ARG A 52 0.60 3.15 12.19
C ARG A 52 -0.20 2.54 13.34
N TYR A 53 -1.20 1.72 13.05
CA TYR A 53 -2.20 1.26 14.03
C TYR A 53 -2.45 -0.25 13.99
N GLY A 54 -1.90 -0.96 13.01
CA GLY A 54 -1.84 -2.43 13.07
C GLY A 54 -0.74 -2.79 14.07
N ASP A 55 -1.04 -3.68 15.01
CA ASP A 55 -0.06 -4.21 15.97
C ASP A 55 1.27 -4.50 15.26
N GLY A 56 2.33 -3.85 15.72
CA GLY A 56 3.68 -3.89 15.14
C GLY A 56 4.31 -5.29 15.02
N ASP A 57 3.60 -6.33 15.44
CA ASP A 57 4.02 -7.73 15.45
C ASP A 57 3.61 -8.54 14.21
N THR A 58 2.75 -8.01 13.31
CA THR A 58 2.29 -8.79 12.14
C THR A 58 2.97 -8.45 10.82
N VAL A 59 3.70 -7.34 10.72
CA VAL A 59 4.37 -6.93 9.45
C VAL A 59 5.80 -7.47 9.34
N THR A 60 6.38 -8.01 10.42
CA THR A 60 7.71 -8.65 10.43
C THR A 60 7.71 -10.13 10.05
N ARG A 61 6.56 -10.74 9.76
CA ARG A 61 6.46 -12.14 9.32
C ARG A 61 5.67 -12.27 8.03
N GLY A 62 6.39 -12.19 6.90
CA GLY A 62 5.94 -12.79 5.64
C GLY A 62 5.55 -11.79 4.57
N PHE A 63 6.55 -11.20 3.91
CA PHE A 63 6.59 -11.01 2.47
C PHE A 63 7.99 -11.37 1.99
#